data_AF-A0A6M0L3N9-F1
#
_entry.id   AF-A0A6M0L3N9-F1
#
_cell.length_a   1.000
_cell.length_b   1.000
_cell.length_c   1.000
_cell.angle_alpha   90.00
_cell.angle_beta   90.00
_cell.angle_gamma   90.00
#
_symmetry.space_group_name_H-M   'P 1'
#
loop_
_entity.id
_entity.type
_entity.pdbx_description
1 polymer ?
#
loop_
_entity_poly.entity_id
_entity_poly.type
_entity_poly.pdbx_seq_one_letter_code
_entity_poly.pdbx_strand_id
1 'polypeptide(L)'
;MKKFLWSLSIVSILGLASCGGGSSDEAKALLQKILNLVGIPQSIVVNICQDENRDGICGVTELQAEVSINKGDTVATIWNKITNTAEGRYLLETYDATLPLLLELQNTGSEHYTDKFTIPFNGLAPTEDEKDLSILQAMVDAGYLTANDISAVKEMDNREEFYEVLLKDFEINLNTLKEKELSSPRAVLANLGEMAEELKEAGIDGELPRKIDACEDDDNCIEEAMENTIIDEAEAEGIQDNETKELKRLLVGKTLYLSEPLGEKDYFNKLEFNSEGTLVTDTYLLEENSQRTYPINLEINRFTSLDTENYNIFLKVNRDYILFDAYQSAGTADGQSRLYFDKDKAEAYYSESVDSNAIATTEPASVEIEDRLKPLIAGKTYYITACDTENPHVEKLDFATNNKLTISWEEDGETKNRLFDYTTDYSTLTLFYEGNSTVVTSFSNVQEEQEKLIFEEGVFFQNQSDADNNLNELGCLGYYIDKTQRKIWEFEHAGFEMTYDESAPTIGGTVITSPYTTSGSNSNEIDAVKYCEGLKIGDYDDWDVPSLDDLQNINKDIFQDNELFWSSTKVDENKIYTINITNGIEEKSAKSEKHLIRCVRDGI
;
A
#
# COMPACT_ATOMS: atom_id res chain seq x y z
N MET A 1 1.72 -49.93 18.52
CA MET A 1 0.45 -50.26 17.82
C MET A 1 -0.72 -49.60 18.55
N LYS A 2 -0.84 -48.28 18.40
CA LYS A 2 -2.04 -47.47 18.66
C LYS A 2 -1.91 -46.29 17.70
N LYS A 3 -2.59 -46.39 16.56
CA LYS A 3 -2.66 -45.31 15.57
C LYS A 3 -3.73 -44.33 16.07
N PHE A 4 -3.33 -43.14 16.52
CA PHE A 4 -4.25 -42.03 16.66
C PHE A 4 -4.36 -41.40 15.27
N LEU A 5 -5.51 -41.61 14.63
CA LEU A 5 -5.92 -40.85 13.45
C LEU A 5 -6.25 -39.42 13.93
N TRP A 6 -5.39 -38.47 13.62
CA TRP A 6 -5.75 -37.07 13.53
C TRP A 6 -5.95 -36.76 12.05
N SER A 7 -7.20 -36.73 11.64
CA SER A 7 -7.62 -36.37 10.29
C SER A 7 -8.71 -35.32 10.39
N LEU A 8 -8.50 -34.20 9.69
CA LEU A 8 -9.45 -33.12 9.38
C LEU A 8 -9.90 -32.25 10.56
N SER A 9 -9.21 -31.11 10.69
CA SER A 9 -9.82 -29.86 11.18
C SER A 9 -10.71 -29.29 10.05
N ILE A 10 -11.86 -29.91 9.80
CA ILE A 10 -13.01 -29.23 9.20
C ILE A 10 -13.89 -28.82 10.36
N VAL A 11 -13.78 -27.56 10.75
CA VAL A 11 -14.73 -26.93 11.65
C VAL A 11 -16.05 -26.77 10.90
N SER A 12 -16.98 -27.67 11.17
CA SER A 12 -18.41 -27.46 10.91
C SER A 12 -18.95 -26.47 11.94
N ILE A 13 -18.99 -25.17 11.61
CA ILE A 13 -19.83 -24.21 12.34
C ILE A 13 -21.18 -24.16 11.64
N LEU A 14 -22.13 -24.92 12.17
CA LEU A 14 -23.56 -24.69 12.00
C LEU A 14 -24.08 -24.02 13.27
N GLY A 15 -24.65 -22.81 13.11
CA GLY A 15 -25.69 -22.30 14.01
C GLY A 15 -25.34 -21.04 14.81
N LEU A 16 -25.21 -19.88 14.15
CA LEU A 16 -25.52 -18.59 14.76
C LEU A 16 -26.70 -17.96 14.01
N ALA A 17 -27.91 -18.28 14.47
CA ALA A 17 -29.05 -17.41 14.28
C ALA A 17 -29.06 -16.44 15.48
N SER A 18 -28.51 -15.25 15.29
CA SER A 18 -28.69 -14.12 16.21
C SER A 18 -28.95 -12.86 15.39
N CYS A 19 -30.04 -12.18 15.72
CA CYS A 19 -30.65 -11.10 14.97
C CYS A 19 -29.80 -9.82 14.93
N GLY A 20 -29.75 -9.19 13.75
CA GLY A 20 -29.58 -7.74 13.58
C GLY A 20 -28.20 -7.31 13.07
N GLY A 21 -28.08 -7.10 11.76
CA GLY A 21 -26.92 -6.45 11.13
C GLY A 21 -25.79 -7.39 10.72
N GLY A 22 -26.10 -8.44 9.93
CA GLY A 22 -25.07 -9.34 9.40
C GLY A 22 -24.39 -8.75 8.16
N SER A 23 -23.08 -8.50 8.26
CA SER A 23 -22.11 -8.70 7.16
C SER A 23 -22.56 -9.79 6.19
N SER A 24 -22.40 -9.59 4.88
CA SER A 24 -22.68 -10.66 3.92
C SER A 24 -21.76 -11.84 4.23
N ASP A 25 -22.32 -13.04 4.29
CA ASP A 25 -21.55 -14.27 4.52
C ASP A 25 -20.44 -14.44 3.47
N GLU A 26 -20.54 -13.77 2.30
CA GLU A 26 -19.46 -13.70 1.31
C GLU A 26 -18.25 -12.91 1.81
N ALA A 27 -18.39 -11.74 2.44
CA ALA A 27 -17.24 -10.95 2.91
C ALA A 27 -16.47 -11.66 4.04
N LYS A 28 -17.18 -12.34 4.94
CA LYS A 28 -16.57 -13.17 6.00
C LYS A 28 -15.90 -14.43 5.45
N ALA A 29 -16.53 -15.08 4.45
CA ALA A 29 -15.92 -16.21 3.76
C ALA A 29 -14.72 -15.78 2.91
N LEU A 30 -14.70 -14.56 2.39
CA LEU A 30 -13.58 -13.99 1.63
C LEU A 30 -12.40 -13.70 2.57
N LEU A 31 -12.63 -13.02 3.70
CA LEU A 31 -11.57 -12.71 4.68
C LEU A 31 -10.93 -13.95 5.32
N GLN A 32 -11.72 -15.00 5.58
CA GLN A 32 -11.22 -16.29 6.10
C GLN A 32 -10.50 -17.14 5.05
N LYS A 33 -10.71 -16.87 3.76
CA LYS A 33 -10.01 -17.55 2.66
C LYS A 33 -8.74 -16.81 2.25
N ILE A 34 -8.73 -15.48 2.30
CA ILE A 34 -7.65 -14.68 1.68
C ILE A 34 -6.28 -14.86 2.35
N LEU A 35 -6.16 -14.90 3.70
CA LEU A 35 -4.86 -14.93 4.39
C LEU A 35 -4.75 -16.09 5.39
N ASN A 36 -3.90 -17.07 5.10
CA ASN A 36 -3.61 -18.20 5.96
C ASN A 36 -2.26 -18.02 6.65
N LEU A 37 -2.23 -17.67 7.93
CA LEU A 37 -0.98 -17.57 8.69
C LEU A 37 -0.42 -18.97 8.95
N VAL A 38 0.73 -19.29 8.34
CA VAL A 38 1.40 -20.59 8.49
C VAL A 38 2.74 -20.38 9.17
N GLY A 39 2.92 -21.04 10.33
CA GLY A 39 4.19 -20.99 11.05
C GLY A 39 4.47 -19.69 11.82
N ILE A 40 3.53 -18.75 11.81
CA ILE A 40 3.64 -17.47 12.51
C ILE A 40 2.61 -17.45 13.64
N PRO A 41 3.03 -17.41 14.92
CA PRO A 41 2.11 -17.31 16.04
C PRO A 41 1.25 -16.05 15.91
N GLN A 42 -0.08 -16.20 15.93
CA GLN A 42 -0.98 -15.05 15.80
C GLN A 42 -0.75 -13.99 16.89
N SER A 43 -0.25 -14.39 18.06
CA SER A 43 0.05 -13.49 19.17
C SER A 43 1.21 -12.52 18.93
N ILE A 44 2.01 -12.73 17.88
CA ILE A 44 3.12 -11.84 17.52
C ILE A 44 2.78 -10.95 16.32
N VAL A 45 1.62 -11.13 15.69
CA VAL A 45 1.17 -10.28 14.59
C VAL A 45 0.67 -8.95 15.15
N VAL A 46 1.28 -7.86 14.71
CA VAL A 46 0.94 -6.49 15.15
C VAL A 46 0.01 -5.82 14.15
N ASN A 47 0.33 -5.87 12.86
CA ASN A 47 -0.46 -5.25 11.81
C ASN A 47 -0.38 -6.06 10.50
N ILE A 48 -1.42 -5.94 9.68
CA ILE A 48 -1.42 -6.36 8.28
C ILE A 48 -1.89 -5.16 7.47
N CYS A 49 -1.11 -4.73 6.49
CA CYS A 49 -1.43 -3.56 5.68
C CYS A 49 -1.09 -3.79 4.20
N GLN A 50 -1.64 -2.95 3.32
CA GLN A 50 -1.20 -2.88 1.93
C GLN A 50 -0.17 -1.78 1.77
N ASP A 51 0.96 -2.11 1.17
CA ASP A 51 2.06 -1.19 0.93
C ASP A 51 1.76 -0.30 -0.28
N GLU A 52 0.77 0.60 -0.14
CA GLU A 52 0.35 1.52 -1.21
C GLU A 52 1.53 2.33 -1.72
N ASN A 53 2.35 2.82 -0.79
CA ASN A 53 3.47 3.65 -1.14
C ASN A 53 4.68 2.79 -1.58
N ARG A 54 4.79 1.51 -1.19
CA ARG A 54 5.91 0.56 -1.44
C ARG A 54 7.17 0.78 -0.57
N ASP A 55 7.02 1.23 0.67
CA ASP A 55 8.13 1.51 1.61
C ASP A 55 8.51 0.32 2.50
N GLY A 56 7.74 -0.76 2.48
CA GLY A 56 7.98 -1.95 3.31
C GLY A 56 7.66 -1.73 4.79
N ILE A 57 6.92 -0.69 5.15
CA ILE A 57 6.49 -0.35 6.51
C ILE A 57 4.97 -0.18 6.50
N CYS A 58 4.29 -0.60 7.57
CA CYS A 58 2.88 -0.25 7.72
C CYS A 58 2.75 1.19 8.21
N GLY A 59 2.65 2.15 7.28
CA GLY A 59 2.39 3.55 7.58
C GLY A 59 0.99 3.76 8.15
N VAL A 60 0.80 4.79 8.99
CA VAL A 60 -0.51 5.10 9.61
C VAL A 60 -1.63 5.36 8.60
N THR A 61 -1.29 5.79 7.39
CA THR A 61 -2.22 6.01 6.27
C THR A 61 -2.51 4.75 5.48
N GLU A 62 -1.66 3.72 5.59
CA GLU A 62 -1.76 2.43 4.89
C GLU A 62 -2.39 1.35 5.78
N LEU A 63 -2.62 1.67 7.05
CA LEU A 63 -3.33 0.81 7.99
C LEU A 63 -4.76 0.60 7.52
N GLN A 64 -4.96 -0.46 6.75
CA GLN A 64 -6.30 -0.95 6.39
C GLN A 64 -7.02 -1.50 7.62
N ALA A 65 -6.27 -1.97 8.63
CA ALA A 65 -6.74 -2.11 10.01
C ALA A 65 -5.54 -2.17 10.99
N GLU A 66 -5.65 -1.47 12.12
CA GLU A 66 -4.79 -1.71 13.27
C GLU A 66 -5.30 -2.95 14.01
N VAL A 67 -4.70 -4.11 13.77
CA VAL A 67 -5.11 -5.36 14.43
C VAL A 67 -4.22 -5.59 15.64
N SER A 68 -4.46 -4.86 16.72
CA SER A 68 -3.77 -5.12 17.99
C SER A 68 -4.18 -6.48 18.56
N ILE A 69 -3.42 -7.55 18.26
CA ILE A 69 -3.61 -8.87 18.84
C ILE A 69 -2.89 -8.95 20.18
N ASN A 70 -3.66 -9.14 21.25
CA ASN A 70 -3.12 -9.30 22.59
C ASN A 70 -2.83 -10.78 22.87
N LYS A 71 -1.76 -11.05 23.62
CA LYS A 71 -1.47 -12.39 24.14
C LYS A 71 -2.68 -12.92 24.93
N GLY A 72 -3.25 -14.02 24.45
CA GLY A 72 -4.44 -14.66 25.02
C GLY A 72 -5.75 -14.36 24.30
N ASP A 73 -5.73 -13.54 23.24
CA ASP A 73 -6.87 -13.41 22.34
C ASP A 73 -7.19 -14.76 21.69
N THR A 74 -8.48 -15.10 21.67
CA THR A 74 -8.93 -16.29 20.93
C THR A 74 -8.93 -16.00 19.44
N VAL A 75 -8.87 -17.04 18.60
CA VAL A 75 -9.06 -16.90 17.14
C VAL A 75 -10.31 -16.09 16.81
N ALA A 76 -11.41 -16.27 17.55
CA ALA A 76 -12.63 -15.49 17.36
C ALA A 76 -12.47 -14.01 17.77
N THR A 77 -11.67 -13.72 18.80
CA THR A 77 -11.33 -12.36 19.23
C THR A 77 -10.45 -11.66 18.20
N ILE A 78 -9.46 -12.37 17.66
CA ILE A 78 -8.57 -11.90 16.60
C ILE A 78 -9.40 -11.58 15.35
N TRP A 79 -10.24 -12.51 14.91
CA TRP A 79 -11.14 -12.25 13.78
C TRP A 79 -12.09 -11.10 14.03
N ASN A 80 -12.65 -10.97 15.24
CA ASN A 80 -13.49 -9.82 15.58
C ASN A 80 -12.72 -8.49 15.51
N LYS A 81 -11.43 -8.47 15.80
CA LYS A 81 -10.56 -7.28 15.67
C LYS A 81 -10.20 -6.98 14.22
N ILE A 82 -9.91 -8.02 13.43
CA ILE A 82 -9.67 -7.91 11.97
C ILE A 82 -10.95 -7.44 11.25
N THR A 83 -12.14 -7.85 11.70
CA THR A 83 -13.43 -7.51 11.05
C THR A 83 -14.05 -6.21 11.54
N ASN A 84 -13.61 -5.65 12.68
CA ASN A 84 -14.16 -4.40 13.22
C ASN A 84 -13.06 -3.34 13.26
N THR A 85 -12.80 -2.72 12.11
CA THR A 85 -12.19 -1.38 12.10
C THR A 85 -13.19 -0.39 12.71
N ALA A 86 -12.72 0.75 13.23
CA ALA A 86 -13.58 1.80 13.77
C ALA A 86 -14.62 2.34 12.76
N GLU A 87 -14.43 2.05 11.46
CA GLU A 87 -15.31 2.44 10.35
C GLU A 87 -16.24 1.31 9.87
N GLY A 88 -16.17 0.12 10.46
CA GLY A 88 -16.97 -1.05 10.05
C GLY A 88 -16.58 -1.65 8.70
N ARG A 89 -15.43 -1.25 8.13
CA ARG A 89 -14.87 -1.80 6.88
C ARG A 89 -14.02 -3.03 7.17
N TYR A 90 -14.12 -4.05 6.34
CA TYR A 90 -13.28 -5.25 6.44
C TYR A 90 -11.86 -4.92 5.97
N LEU A 91 -10.86 -5.59 6.55
CA LEU A 91 -9.42 -5.47 6.29
C LEU A 91 -9.02 -5.57 4.79
N LEU A 92 -9.96 -5.91 3.91
CA LEU A 92 -9.76 -6.15 2.47
C LEU A 92 -10.93 -5.64 1.60
N GLU A 93 -11.81 -4.79 2.12
CA GLU A 93 -12.90 -4.21 1.29
C GLU A 93 -12.37 -3.34 0.16
N THR A 94 -11.21 -2.70 0.38
CA THR A 94 -10.47 -1.90 -0.60
C THR A 94 -9.20 -2.60 -1.06
N TYR A 95 -9.17 -3.94 -0.97
CA TYR A 95 -7.98 -4.71 -1.30
C TYR A 95 -7.58 -4.54 -2.78
N ASP A 96 -6.35 -4.09 -3.01
CA ASP A 96 -5.74 -4.04 -4.35
C ASP A 96 -4.77 -5.22 -4.57
N ALA A 97 -5.12 -6.12 -5.49
CA ALA A 97 -4.33 -7.31 -5.82
C ALA A 97 -2.91 -7.00 -6.34
N THR A 98 -2.65 -5.76 -6.78
CA THR A 98 -1.37 -5.34 -7.36
C THR A 98 -0.42 -4.72 -6.34
N LEU A 99 -0.91 -4.40 -5.14
CA LEU A 99 -0.11 -3.85 -4.05
C LEU A 99 0.48 -4.96 -3.18
N PRO A 100 1.73 -4.79 -2.70
CA PRO A 100 2.31 -5.70 -1.73
C PRO A 100 1.49 -5.73 -0.44
N LEU A 101 1.48 -6.88 0.21
CA LEU A 101 0.96 -7.07 1.56
C LEU A 101 2.14 -7.04 2.53
N LEU A 102 1.98 -6.37 3.66
CA LEU A 102 2.99 -6.33 4.71
C LEU A 102 2.43 -6.97 5.97
N LEU A 103 3.25 -7.81 6.60
CA LEU A 103 2.97 -8.42 7.90
C LEU A 103 3.93 -7.83 8.93
N GLU A 104 3.46 -6.91 9.75
CA GLU A 104 4.23 -6.35 10.87
C GLU A 104 4.14 -7.32 12.06
N LEU A 105 5.31 -7.73 12.57
CA LEU A 105 5.46 -8.69 13.65
C LEU A 105 6.23 -8.07 14.82
N GLN A 106 5.88 -8.47 16.04
CA GLN A 106 6.61 -8.14 17.26
C GLN A 106 6.45 -9.23 18.30
N ASN A 107 7.52 -9.96 18.57
CA ASN A 107 7.54 -10.99 19.59
C ASN A 107 8.12 -10.45 20.90
N THR A 108 7.31 -9.72 21.67
CA THR A 108 7.73 -9.15 22.97
C THR A 108 8.16 -10.20 24.00
N GLY A 109 7.85 -11.48 23.76
CA GLY A 109 8.27 -12.61 24.59
C GLY A 109 9.48 -13.38 24.05
N SER A 110 10.02 -13.01 22.88
CA SER A 110 11.21 -13.65 22.32
C SER A 110 12.44 -13.33 23.16
N GLU A 111 13.32 -14.32 23.32
CA GLU A 111 14.67 -14.12 23.84
C GLU A 111 15.66 -13.68 22.74
N HIS A 112 15.24 -13.74 21.47
CA HIS A 112 16.09 -13.52 20.29
C HIS A 112 15.86 -12.14 19.67
N TYR A 113 14.62 -11.71 19.47
CA TYR A 113 14.32 -10.41 18.86
C TYR A 113 13.01 -9.80 19.35
N THR A 114 13.08 -8.63 19.99
CA THR A 114 11.92 -7.98 20.62
C THR A 114 11.36 -6.77 19.85
N ASP A 115 12.10 -6.29 18.86
CA ASP A 115 11.71 -5.12 18.07
C ASP A 115 10.66 -5.49 17.03
N LYS A 116 9.99 -4.47 16.50
CA LYS A 116 9.07 -4.64 15.37
C LYS A 116 9.86 -4.90 14.09
N PHE A 117 9.34 -5.76 13.24
CA PHE A 117 9.84 -5.97 11.88
C PHE A 117 8.69 -6.31 10.93
N THR A 118 8.90 -6.08 9.64
CA THR A 118 7.86 -6.23 8.62
C THR A 118 8.30 -7.21 7.55
N ILE A 119 7.48 -8.24 7.31
CA ILE A 119 7.71 -9.21 6.23
C ILE A 119 6.84 -8.81 5.03
N PRO A 120 7.43 -8.53 3.86
CA PRO A 120 6.66 -8.22 2.66
C PRO A 120 6.23 -9.48 1.91
N PHE A 121 5.05 -9.40 1.30
CA PHE A 121 4.44 -10.37 0.42
C PHE A 121 3.95 -9.66 -0.84
N ASN A 122 3.88 -10.36 -1.96
CA ASN A 122 3.16 -9.86 -3.13
C ASN A 122 1.66 -9.74 -2.80
N GLY A 123 0.88 -9.07 -3.65
CA GLY A 123 -0.57 -9.19 -3.59
C GLY A 123 -1.05 -10.62 -3.88
N LEU A 124 -2.31 -10.92 -3.55
CA LEU A 124 -3.09 -12.04 -4.04
C LEU A 124 -3.32 -11.84 -5.53
N ALA A 125 -2.92 -12.79 -6.35
CA ALA A 125 -3.33 -12.78 -7.75
C ALA A 125 -4.87 -12.91 -7.85
N PRO A 126 -5.54 -12.37 -8.88
CA PRO A 126 -6.99 -12.52 -9.07
C PRO A 126 -7.48 -13.97 -9.16
N THR A 127 -6.57 -14.90 -9.46
CA THR A 127 -6.82 -16.34 -9.57
C THR A 127 -6.45 -17.12 -8.31
N GLU A 128 -5.87 -16.47 -7.31
CA GLU A 128 -5.43 -17.06 -6.05
C GLU A 128 -6.54 -16.86 -5.01
N ASP A 129 -7.18 -17.96 -4.60
CA ASP A 129 -8.28 -17.90 -3.62
C ASP A 129 -7.76 -17.82 -2.17
N GLU A 130 -6.52 -18.23 -1.94
CA GLU A 130 -5.88 -18.30 -0.62
C GLU A 130 -4.38 -18.02 -0.75
N LYS A 131 -3.83 -17.21 0.17
CA LYS A 131 -2.39 -16.97 0.28
C LYS A 131 -1.85 -17.37 1.65
N ASP A 132 -0.80 -18.20 1.64
CA ASP A 132 -0.09 -18.58 2.86
C ASP A 132 0.82 -17.42 3.31
N LEU A 133 0.50 -16.77 4.43
CA LEU A 133 1.41 -15.82 5.07
C LEU A 133 2.40 -16.57 5.95
N SER A 134 3.57 -16.87 5.40
CA SER A 134 4.67 -17.55 6.08
C SER A 134 6.02 -17.01 5.64
N ILE A 135 7.07 -17.25 6.43
CA ILE A 135 8.45 -16.87 6.07
C ILE A 135 8.85 -17.48 4.72
N LEU A 136 8.52 -18.76 4.48
CA LEU A 136 8.79 -19.42 3.19
C LEU A 136 8.04 -18.77 2.03
N GLN A 137 6.77 -18.37 2.23
CA GLN A 137 6.03 -17.68 1.17
C GLN A 137 6.64 -16.30 0.89
N ALA A 138 7.12 -15.57 1.90
CA ALA A 138 7.82 -14.31 1.69
C ALA A 138 9.11 -14.50 0.86
N MET A 139 9.84 -15.59 1.08
CA MET A 139 10.99 -15.98 0.25
C MET A 139 10.59 -16.31 -1.19
N VAL A 140 9.44 -16.96 -1.41
CA VAL A 140 8.90 -17.23 -2.75
C VAL A 140 8.49 -15.93 -3.44
N ASP A 141 7.80 -15.05 -2.73
CA ASP A 141 7.31 -13.78 -3.25
C ASP A 141 8.45 -12.83 -3.62
N ALA A 142 9.54 -12.84 -2.84
CA ALA A 142 10.77 -12.13 -3.14
C ALA A 142 11.60 -12.78 -4.27
N GLY A 143 11.21 -13.98 -4.75
CA GLY A 143 11.89 -14.71 -5.81
C GLY A 143 13.15 -15.46 -5.37
N TYR A 144 13.38 -15.59 -4.06
CA TYR A 144 14.50 -16.37 -3.52
C TYR A 144 14.20 -17.86 -3.54
N LEU A 145 12.95 -18.27 -3.33
CA LEU A 145 12.48 -19.64 -3.52
C LEU A 145 11.44 -19.70 -4.63
N THR A 146 11.17 -20.91 -5.12
CA THR A 146 10.05 -21.21 -6.01
C THR A 146 8.99 -22.02 -5.27
N ALA A 147 7.76 -22.03 -5.78
CA ALA A 147 6.70 -22.87 -5.22
C ALA A 147 7.07 -24.36 -5.20
N ASN A 148 7.92 -24.83 -6.12
CA ASN A 148 8.40 -26.21 -6.14
C ASN A 148 9.37 -26.49 -4.98
N ASP A 149 10.24 -25.54 -4.65
CA ASP A 149 11.25 -25.69 -3.60
C ASP A 149 10.59 -25.97 -2.24
N ILE A 150 9.44 -25.35 -1.98
CA ILE A 150 8.72 -25.48 -0.69
C ILE A 150 7.65 -26.57 -0.69
N SER A 151 7.41 -27.25 -1.81
CA SER A 151 6.31 -28.22 -1.94
C SER A 151 6.45 -29.41 -0.99
N ALA A 152 7.68 -29.89 -0.77
CA ALA A 152 7.96 -30.98 0.15
C ALA A 152 7.73 -30.59 1.62
N VAL A 153 8.04 -29.34 2.00
CA VAL A 153 7.77 -28.79 3.34
C VAL A 153 6.27 -28.74 3.62
N LYS A 154 5.45 -28.40 2.60
CA LYS A 154 3.99 -28.33 2.78
C LYS A 154 3.36 -29.69 3.13
N GLU A 155 3.99 -30.78 2.72
CA GLU A 155 3.49 -32.17 2.85
C GLU A 155 4.13 -32.96 4.00
N MET A 156 5.12 -32.40 4.70
CA MET A 156 5.85 -33.12 5.76
C MET A 156 5.04 -33.21 7.06
N ASP A 157 5.32 -34.23 7.88
CA ASP A 157 4.57 -34.50 9.11
C ASP A 157 4.93 -33.47 10.20
N ASN A 158 6.22 -33.12 10.33
CA ASN A 158 6.76 -32.20 11.35
C ASN A 158 6.78 -30.73 10.88
N ARG A 159 5.71 -30.31 10.20
CA ARG A 159 5.65 -28.99 9.56
C ARG A 159 5.59 -27.84 10.56
N GLU A 160 4.90 -28.02 11.69
CA GLU A 160 4.74 -26.96 12.69
C GLU A 160 6.08 -26.65 13.37
N GLU A 161 6.81 -27.68 13.75
CA GLU A 161 8.12 -27.62 14.40
C GLU A 161 9.16 -26.98 13.48
N PHE A 162 9.16 -27.32 12.18
CA PHE A 162 10.02 -26.64 11.20
C PHE A 162 9.78 -25.14 11.15
N TYR A 163 8.52 -24.70 11.13
CA TYR A 163 8.22 -23.28 11.07
C TYR A 163 8.55 -22.55 12.38
N GLU A 164 8.42 -23.23 13.52
CA GLU A 164 8.86 -22.69 14.81
C GLU A 164 10.37 -22.43 14.83
N VAL A 165 11.17 -23.41 14.39
CA VAL A 165 12.63 -23.26 14.26
C VAL A 165 12.97 -22.20 13.20
N LEU A 166 12.28 -22.18 12.05
CA LEU A 166 12.50 -21.18 11.02
C LEU A 166 12.26 -19.75 11.51
N LEU A 167 11.19 -19.53 12.29
CA LEU A 167 10.90 -18.22 12.88
C LEU A 167 11.94 -17.84 13.94
N LYS A 168 12.36 -18.79 14.77
CA LYS A 168 13.42 -18.59 15.76
C LYS A 168 14.73 -18.18 15.10
N ASP A 169 15.17 -18.89 14.06
CA ASP A 169 16.40 -18.60 13.33
C ASP A 169 16.30 -17.25 12.60
N PHE A 170 15.12 -16.94 12.04
CA PHE A 170 14.84 -15.63 11.46
C PHE A 170 15.01 -14.49 12.48
N GLU A 171 14.47 -14.63 13.70
CA GLU A 171 14.64 -13.67 14.78
C GLU A 171 16.11 -13.55 15.25
N ILE A 172 16.83 -14.67 15.38
CA ILE A 172 18.27 -14.68 15.71
C ILE A 172 19.04 -13.86 14.67
N ASN A 173 18.79 -14.11 13.39
CA ASN A 173 19.46 -13.41 12.30
C ASN A 173 19.15 -11.91 12.30
N LEU A 174 17.90 -11.51 12.55
CA LEU A 174 17.57 -10.09 12.70
C LEU A 174 18.33 -9.44 13.85
N ASN A 175 18.57 -10.15 14.95
CA ASN A 175 19.40 -9.64 16.03
C ASN A 175 20.87 -9.51 15.63
N THR A 176 21.45 -10.52 14.96
CA THR A 176 22.80 -10.46 14.40
C THR A 176 22.98 -9.27 13.45
N LEU A 177 22.02 -9.07 12.54
CA LEU A 177 22.01 -7.94 11.61
C LEU A 177 21.87 -6.60 12.34
N LYS A 178 20.98 -6.51 13.34
CA LYS A 178 20.84 -5.31 14.17
C LYS A 178 22.13 -4.95 14.91
N GLU A 179 22.89 -5.92 15.40
CA GLU A 179 24.22 -5.69 16.01
C GLU A 179 25.23 -5.11 15.01
N LYS A 180 25.00 -5.28 13.71
CA LYS A 180 25.73 -4.67 12.59
C LYS A 180 25.12 -3.37 12.07
N GLU A 181 24.18 -2.79 12.81
CA GLU A 181 23.40 -1.60 12.41
C GLU A 181 22.54 -1.83 11.14
N LEU A 182 22.19 -3.09 10.85
CA LEU A 182 21.29 -3.49 9.76
C LEU A 182 19.89 -3.77 10.32
N SER A 183 19.04 -2.75 10.39
CA SER A 183 17.66 -2.87 10.91
C SER A 183 16.58 -2.35 9.96
N SER A 184 16.93 -2.14 8.69
CA SER A 184 16.00 -1.63 7.67
C SER A 184 15.10 -2.75 7.11
N PRO A 185 13.97 -2.43 6.46
CA PRO A 185 13.21 -3.41 5.68
C PRO A 185 14.07 -4.18 4.66
N ARG A 186 15.15 -3.56 4.18
CA ARG A 186 16.13 -4.22 3.30
C ARG A 186 16.95 -5.28 4.02
N ALA A 187 17.28 -5.09 5.30
CA ALA A 187 17.94 -6.11 6.11
C ALA A 187 17.04 -7.33 6.31
N VAL A 188 15.73 -7.13 6.47
CA VAL A 188 14.74 -8.23 6.51
C VAL A 188 14.75 -9.02 5.19
N LEU A 189 14.73 -8.32 4.05
CA LEU A 189 14.80 -8.96 2.73
C LEU A 189 16.14 -9.68 2.49
N ALA A 190 17.25 -9.13 2.98
CA ALA A 190 18.56 -9.78 2.90
C ALA A 190 18.61 -11.05 3.76
N ASN A 191 18.05 -11.00 4.97
CA ASN A 191 17.89 -12.18 5.84
C ASN A 191 17.07 -13.29 5.16
N LEU A 192 15.93 -12.93 4.55
CA LEU A 192 15.12 -13.88 3.77
C LEU A 192 15.92 -14.50 2.60
N GLY A 193 16.77 -13.71 1.95
CA GLY A 193 17.64 -14.17 0.86
C GLY A 193 18.66 -15.20 1.35
N GLU A 194 19.41 -14.86 2.41
CA GLU A 194 20.45 -15.71 2.98
C GLU A 194 19.86 -17.04 3.48
N MET A 195 18.79 -16.98 4.28
CA MET A 195 18.10 -18.18 4.76
C MET A 195 17.55 -19.04 3.62
N ALA A 196 17.08 -18.43 2.53
CA ALA A 196 16.61 -19.18 1.37
C ALA A 196 17.75 -19.90 0.62
N GLU A 197 18.94 -19.32 0.56
CA GLU A 197 20.12 -19.99 0.00
C GLU A 197 20.51 -21.19 0.87
N GLU A 198 20.58 -21.03 2.18
CA GLU A 198 20.90 -22.10 3.13
C GLU A 198 19.89 -23.25 3.11
N LEU A 199 18.60 -22.93 3.03
CA LEU A 199 17.54 -23.92 2.87
C LEU A 199 17.68 -24.71 1.55
N LYS A 200 18.11 -24.07 0.45
CA LYS A 200 18.40 -24.79 -0.80
C LYS A 200 19.60 -25.70 -0.67
N GLU A 201 20.68 -25.25 -0.02
CA GLU A 201 21.87 -26.07 0.22
C GLU A 201 21.55 -27.30 1.08
N ALA A 202 20.65 -27.14 2.06
CA ALA A 202 20.11 -28.22 2.87
C ALA A 202 19.15 -29.16 2.12
N GLY A 203 18.70 -28.79 0.92
CA GLY A 203 17.78 -29.56 0.08
C GLY A 203 16.33 -29.46 0.53
N ILE A 204 15.82 -28.24 0.71
CA ILE A 204 14.42 -27.95 1.09
C ILE A 204 13.37 -28.61 0.17
N ASP A 205 13.72 -28.87 -1.09
CA ASP A 205 12.86 -29.55 -2.07
C ASP A 205 12.68 -31.07 -1.81
N GLY A 206 13.39 -31.64 -0.84
CA GLY A 206 13.06 -32.97 -0.32
C GLY A 206 14.07 -33.66 0.59
N GLU A 207 15.36 -33.29 0.63
CA GLU A 207 16.30 -33.87 1.60
C GLU A 207 16.04 -33.37 3.02
N LEU A 208 15.94 -32.06 3.20
CA LEU A 208 15.71 -31.43 4.51
C LEU A 208 14.37 -31.87 5.13
N PRO A 209 13.20 -31.80 4.44
CA PRO A 209 11.93 -32.30 4.99
C PRO A 209 12.00 -33.75 5.48
N ARG A 210 12.68 -34.64 4.73
CA ARG A 210 12.86 -36.05 5.15
C ARG A 210 13.74 -36.21 6.38
N LYS A 211 14.76 -35.34 6.56
CA LYS A 211 15.58 -35.33 7.77
C LYS A 211 14.76 -34.88 8.97
N ILE A 212 13.96 -33.83 8.79
CA ILE A 212 13.10 -33.28 9.84
C ILE A 212 12.01 -34.28 10.25
N ASP A 213 11.33 -34.93 9.30
CA ASP A 213 10.35 -35.98 9.62
C ASP A 213 11.00 -37.18 10.33
N ALA A 214 12.29 -37.45 10.09
CA ALA A 214 13.02 -38.50 10.79
C ALA A 214 13.37 -38.14 12.24
N CYS A 215 13.27 -36.87 12.62
CA CYS A 215 13.49 -36.40 13.99
C CYS A 215 12.31 -36.69 14.93
N GLU A 216 11.12 -37.06 14.39
CA GLU A 216 9.88 -37.12 15.20
C GLU A 216 9.71 -35.80 15.97
N ASP A 217 9.39 -35.83 17.27
CA ASP A 217 9.19 -34.64 18.10
C ASP A 217 10.50 -34.19 18.84
N ASP A 218 11.69 -34.49 18.31
CA ASP A 218 12.97 -34.08 18.94
C ASP A 218 13.44 -32.70 18.44
N ASP A 219 13.08 -31.65 19.17
CA ASP A 219 13.43 -30.25 18.87
C ASP A 219 14.92 -30.06 18.57
N ASN A 220 15.82 -30.73 19.31
CA ASN A 220 17.27 -30.56 19.08
C ASN A 220 17.71 -31.16 17.75
N CYS A 221 17.06 -32.25 17.31
CA CYS A 221 17.34 -32.87 16.02
C CYS A 221 16.88 -31.96 14.87
N ILE A 222 15.74 -31.29 15.03
CA ILE A 222 15.21 -30.33 14.05
C ILE A 222 16.11 -29.09 13.99
N GLU A 223 16.49 -28.54 15.15
CA GLU A 223 17.46 -27.43 15.24
C GLU A 223 18.79 -27.79 14.59
N GLU A 224 19.36 -28.98 14.85
CA GLU A 224 20.60 -29.45 14.20
C GLU A 224 20.43 -29.60 12.68
N ALA A 225 19.25 -30.00 12.20
CA ALA A 225 18.97 -30.10 10.77
C ALA A 225 18.85 -28.72 10.08
N MET A 226 18.56 -27.67 10.84
CA MET A 226 18.37 -26.28 10.38
C MET A 226 19.49 -25.33 10.80
N GLU A 227 20.54 -25.81 11.47
CA GLU A 227 21.60 -25.00 12.08
C GLU A 227 22.25 -24.02 11.08
N ASN A 228 22.35 -24.39 9.82
CA ASN A 228 22.92 -23.55 8.78
C ASN A 228 22.05 -22.34 8.39
N THR A 229 20.79 -22.26 8.82
CA THR A 229 19.94 -21.09 8.51
C THR A 229 20.22 -19.90 9.40
N ILE A 230 21.11 -20.03 10.39
CA ILE A 230 21.58 -18.93 11.23
C ILE A 230 22.74 -18.21 10.53
N ILE A 231 22.56 -16.91 10.30
CA ILE A 231 23.55 -16.02 9.69
C ILE A 231 24.77 -15.89 10.61
N ASP A 232 25.93 -16.21 10.05
CA ASP A 232 27.21 -16.00 10.70
C ASP A 232 27.76 -14.57 10.53
N GLU A 233 28.86 -14.28 11.20
CA GLU A 233 29.49 -12.96 11.16
C GLU A 233 29.96 -12.56 9.75
N ALA A 234 30.45 -13.51 8.95
CA ALA A 234 30.96 -13.25 7.61
C ALA A 234 29.81 -13.01 6.62
N GLU A 235 28.70 -13.72 6.76
CA GLU A 235 27.47 -13.51 6.00
C GLU A 235 26.84 -12.15 6.34
N ALA A 236 26.79 -11.79 7.63
CA ALA A 236 26.33 -10.48 8.05
C ALA A 236 27.20 -9.33 7.49
N GLU A 237 28.53 -9.50 7.45
CA GLU A 237 29.45 -8.59 6.76
C GLU A 237 29.19 -8.53 5.24
N GLY A 238 28.90 -9.68 4.62
CA GLY A 238 28.53 -9.77 3.21
C GLY A 238 27.25 -8.99 2.88
N ILE A 239 26.22 -9.10 3.73
CA ILE A 239 24.99 -8.33 3.63
C ILE A 239 25.26 -6.83 3.78
N GLN A 240 26.09 -6.46 4.77
CA GLN A 240 26.49 -5.07 5.00
C GLN A 240 27.19 -4.45 3.78
N ASP A 241 28.12 -5.19 3.19
CA ASP A 241 28.86 -4.79 1.99
C ASP A 241 27.95 -4.64 0.78
N ASN A 242 26.99 -5.56 0.61
CA ASN A 242 26.02 -5.51 -0.47
C ASN A 242 25.08 -4.31 -0.35
N GLU A 243 24.58 -4.01 0.86
CA GLU A 243 23.76 -2.82 1.14
C GLU A 243 24.54 -1.54 0.84
N THR A 244 25.80 -1.47 1.29
CA THR A 244 26.70 -0.35 1.00
C THR A 244 26.92 -0.17 -0.50
N LYS A 245 27.08 -1.27 -1.24
CA LYS A 245 27.30 -1.27 -2.69
C LYS A 245 26.06 -0.76 -3.43
N GLU A 246 24.87 -1.19 -3.03
CA GLU A 246 23.62 -0.70 -3.61
C GLU A 246 23.39 0.78 -3.31
N LEU A 247 23.67 1.23 -2.09
CA LEU A 247 23.62 2.66 -1.76
C LEU A 247 24.59 3.47 -2.63
N LYS A 248 25.83 2.99 -2.78
CA LYS A 248 26.81 3.62 -3.68
C LYS A 248 26.30 3.66 -5.12
N ARG A 249 25.67 2.59 -5.62
CA ARG A 249 25.07 2.57 -6.96
C ARG A 249 24.01 3.66 -7.16
N LEU A 250 23.23 3.96 -6.12
CA LEU A 250 22.16 4.96 -6.14
C LEU A 250 22.68 6.39 -6.11
N LEU A 251 23.77 6.65 -5.38
CA LEU A 251 24.26 8.02 -5.14
C LEU A 251 25.47 8.39 -5.98
N VAL A 252 26.44 7.50 -6.14
CA VAL A 252 27.77 7.82 -6.68
C VAL A 252 27.70 8.33 -8.12
N GLY A 253 28.32 9.48 -8.37
CA GLY A 253 28.31 10.14 -9.68
C GLY A 253 26.94 10.68 -10.10
N LYS A 254 25.96 10.76 -9.18
CA LYS A 254 24.63 11.32 -9.45
C LYS A 254 24.52 12.76 -8.96
N THR A 255 23.59 13.46 -9.59
CA THR A 255 23.04 14.73 -9.12
C THR A 255 21.65 14.46 -8.60
N LEU A 256 21.38 14.85 -7.36
CA LEU A 256 20.08 14.74 -6.71
C LEU A 256 19.63 16.12 -6.22
N TYR A 257 18.33 16.26 -5.97
CA TYR A 257 17.73 17.52 -5.54
C TYR A 257 17.02 17.30 -4.21
N LEU A 258 17.55 17.95 -3.17
CA LEU A 258 17.00 17.91 -1.83
C LEU A 258 15.94 19.02 -1.69
N SER A 259 14.74 18.63 -1.26
CA SER A 259 13.68 19.55 -0.90
C SER A 259 13.26 19.28 0.54
N GLU A 260 13.51 20.23 1.44
CA GLU A 260 13.14 20.12 2.85
C GLU A 260 12.32 21.33 3.32
N PRO A 261 11.10 21.11 3.84
CA PRO A 261 10.34 22.15 4.52
C PRO A 261 10.82 22.27 5.97
N LEU A 262 11.97 22.92 6.21
CA LEU A 262 12.50 23.13 7.57
C LEU A 262 12.01 24.45 8.19
N GLY A 263 10.73 24.48 8.58
CA GLY A 263 10.15 25.57 9.37
C GLY A 263 10.12 26.91 8.62
N GLU A 264 10.76 27.96 9.17
CA GLU A 264 10.79 29.30 8.55
C GLU A 264 11.79 29.42 7.38
N LYS A 265 12.56 28.37 7.10
CA LYS A 265 13.57 28.38 6.03
C LYS A 265 13.39 27.15 5.15
N ASP A 266 13.02 27.40 3.92
CA ASP A 266 12.89 26.35 2.94
C ASP A 266 14.26 26.07 2.30
N TYR A 267 14.64 24.79 2.21
CA TYR A 267 15.88 24.38 1.57
C TYR A 267 15.58 23.69 0.25
N PHE A 268 16.10 24.27 -0.82
CA PHE A 268 16.12 23.66 -2.13
C PHE A 268 17.56 23.58 -2.64
N ASN A 269 18.12 22.38 -2.54
CA ASN A 269 19.55 22.14 -2.69
C ASN A 269 19.82 21.14 -3.81
N LYS A 270 20.86 21.38 -4.60
CA LYS A 270 21.39 20.42 -5.57
C LYS A 270 22.59 19.72 -4.96
N LEU A 271 22.49 18.40 -4.79
CA LEU A 271 23.56 17.54 -4.26
C LEU A 271 24.25 16.79 -5.41
N GLU A 272 25.56 17.01 -5.58
CA GLU A 272 26.38 16.34 -6.59
C GLU A 272 27.40 15.42 -5.91
N PHE A 273 27.19 14.12 -6.03
CA PHE A 273 28.08 13.10 -5.48
C PHE A 273 29.21 12.82 -6.47
N ASN A 274 30.45 12.81 -5.98
CA ASN A 274 31.58 12.46 -6.84
C ASN A 274 31.54 10.98 -7.27
N SER A 275 32.38 10.62 -8.23
CA SER A 275 32.45 9.25 -8.77
C SER A 275 33.03 8.22 -7.78
N GLU A 276 33.51 8.64 -6.62
CA GLU A 276 34.08 7.77 -5.59
C GLU A 276 33.13 7.57 -4.39
N GLY A 277 32.07 8.39 -4.27
CA GLY A 277 31.18 8.37 -3.11
C GLY A 277 31.81 8.90 -1.83
N THR A 278 32.83 9.75 -1.95
CA THR A 278 33.63 10.28 -0.83
C THR A 278 33.41 11.78 -0.61
N LEU A 279 32.82 12.47 -1.58
CA LEU A 279 32.52 13.90 -1.51
C LEU A 279 31.11 14.15 -2.06
N VAL A 280 30.40 15.08 -1.42
CA VAL A 280 29.19 15.68 -1.98
C VAL A 280 29.39 17.18 -2.10
N THR A 281 28.87 17.73 -3.18
CA THR A 281 28.78 19.17 -3.40
C THR A 281 27.34 19.59 -3.27
N ASP A 282 27.07 20.41 -2.27
CA ASP A 282 25.76 21.00 -2.00
C ASP A 282 25.71 22.43 -2.57
N THR A 283 24.76 22.68 -3.46
CA THR A 283 24.52 24.01 -4.05
C THR A 283 23.13 24.50 -3.65
N TYR A 284 23.10 25.59 -2.89
CA TYR A 284 21.86 26.25 -2.49
C TYR A 284 21.27 27.00 -3.68
N LEU A 285 20.10 26.57 -4.16
CA LEU A 285 19.50 27.12 -5.38
C LEU A 285 18.71 28.42 -5.13
N LEU A 286 18.34 28.69 -3.87
CA LEU A 286 17.55 29.88 -3.50
C LEU A 286 18.42 31.08 -3.10
N GLU A 287 19.62 30.86 -2.56
CA GLU A 287 20.51 31.91 -2.06
C GLU A 287 21.80 31.99 -2.89
N GLU A 288 21.93 33.05 -3.72
CA GLU A 288 23.14 33.46 -4.45
C GLU A 288 24.01 32.34 -5.06
N ASN A 289 23.43 31.18 -5.39
CA ASN A 289 24.14 29.95 -5.81
C ASN A 289 25.37 29.65 -4.95
N SER A 290 25.25 29.80 -3.62
CA SER A 290 26.34 29.41 -2.73
C SER A 290 26.55 27.90 -2.79
N GLN A 291 27.81 27.47 -2.83
CA GLN A 291 28.19 26.08 -3.00
C GLN A 291 29.16 25.68 -1.89
N ARG A 292 28.94 24.51 -1.31
CA ARG A 292 29.84 23.89 -0.33
C ARG A 292 30.11 22.44 -0.73
N THR A 293 31.38 22.06 -0.76
CA THR A 293 31.79 20.66 -0.92
C THR A 293 32.30 20.15 0.42
N TYR A 294 31.82 18.98 0.85
CA TYR A 294 32.24 18.36 2.10
C TYR A 294 32.44 16.85 1.94
N PRO A 295 33.34 16.26 2.75
CA PRO A 295 33.59 14.83 2.76
C PRO A 295 32.42 14.06 3.39
N ILE A 296 32.14 12.90 2.82
CA ILE A 296 31.05 12.02 3.24
C ILE A 296 31.55 10.60 3.42
N ASN A 297 30.81 9.83 4.22
CA ASN A 297 30.93 8.39 4.29
C ASN A 297 29.61 7.75 3.86
N LEU A 298 29.70 6.69 3.06
CA LEU A 298 28.56 5.90 2.61
C LEU A 298 28.76 4.47 3.09
N GLU A 299 27.98 4.08 4.09
CA GLU A 299 28.02 2.77 4.73
C GLU A 299 26.58 2.29 4.92
N ILE A 300 26.28 1.07 4.47
CA ILE A 300 24.96 0.46 4.59
C ILE A 300 23.90 1.31 3.89
N ASN A 301 22.94 1.82 4.66
CA ASN A 301 21.89 2.76 4.31
C ASN A 301 22.14 4.12 4.99
N ARG A 302 23.36 4.41 5.41
CA ARG A 302 23.75 5.66 6.07
C ARG A 302 24.65 6.51 5.18
N PHE A 303 24.26 7.77 5.04
CA PHE A 303 25.11 8.84 4.52
C PHE A 303 25.55 9.71 5.69
N THR A 304 26.85 9.87 5.94
CA THR A 304 27.36 10.70 7.04
C THR A 304 28.21 11.83 6.50
N SER A 305 27.88 13.06 6.87
CA SER A 305 28.74 14.23 6.66
C SER A 305 29.88 14.20 7.68
N LEU A 306 31.13 14.08 7.22
CA LEU A 306 32.28 14.01 8.13
C LEU A 306 32.67 15.36 8.74
N ASP A 307 32.15 16.48 8.22
CA ASP A 307 32.37 17.83 8.76
C ASP A 307 31.50 18.12 9.99
N THR A 308 30.28 17.58 10.01
CA THR A 308 29.27 17.88 11.03
C THR A 308 28.92 16.66 11.90
N GLU A 309 29.31 15.47 11.47
CA GLU A 309 28.86 14.17 12.00
C GLU A 309 27.33 13.97 11.92
N ASN A 310 26.61 14.85 11.21
CA ASN A 310 25.21 14.62 10.86
C ASN A 310 25.14 13.47 9.87
N TYR A 311 24.08 12.68 9.97
CA TYR A 311 23.89 11.55 9.09
C TYR A 311 22.42 11.41 8.67
N ASN A 312 22.24 10.80 7.51
CA ASN A 312 20.95 10.49 6.94
C ASN A 312 20.84 8.96 6.87
N ILE A 313 19.72 8.42 7.34
CA ILE A 313 19.38 7.01 7.19
C ILE A 313 18.39 6.90 6.03
N PHE A 314 18.81 6.27 4.95
CA PHE A 314 17.95 5.98 3.81
C PHE A 314 16.93 4.92 4.21
N LEU A 315 15.68 5.31 4.07
CA LEU A 315 14.53 4.47 4.36
C LEU A 315 14.12 3.72 3.10
N LYS A 316 14.06 4.42 1.97
CA LYS A 316 13.46 3.91 0.74
C LYS A 316 13.98 4.58 -0.53
N VAL A 317 13.93 3.84 -1.63
CA VAL A 317 14.09 4.37 -2.99
C VAL A 317 12.78 4.23 -3.76
N ASN A 318 12.20 5.37 -4.15
CA ASN A 318 11.11 5.44 -5.11
C ASN A 318 11.64 5.63 -6.54
N ARG A 319 10.73 5.57 -7.53
CA ARG A 319 11.08 5.90 -8.93
C ARG A 319 11.65 7.31 -9.06
N ASP A 320 11.13 8.24 -8.28
CA ASP A 320 11.37 9.68 -8.45
C ASP A 320 12.27 10.28 -7.37
N TYR A 321 12.35 9.67 -6.19
CA TYR A 321 13.12 10.18 -5.07
C TYR A 321 13.62 9.08 -4.13
N ILE A 322 14.55 9.43 -3.26
CA ILE A 322 15.00 8.62 -2.12
C ILE A 322 14.49 9.28 -0.84
N LEU A 323 13.82 8.51 0.01
CA LEU A 323 13.31 8.96 1.30
C LEU A 323 14.34 8.64 2.39
N PHE A 324 14.62 9.59 3.28
CA PHE A 324 15.58 9.42 4.35
C PHE A 324 15.18 10.19 5.61
N ASP A 325 15.62 9.69 6.77
CA ASP A 325 15.57 10.42 8.04
C ASP A 325 16.90 11.13 8.28
N ALA A 326 16.84 12.42 8.57
CA ALA A 326 18.00 13.22 8.92
C ALA A 326 18.25 13.17 10.43
N TYR A 327 19.51 13.07 10.83
CA TYR A 327 19.93 13.05 12.23
C TYR A 327 21.09 14.01 12.47
N GLN A 328 21.05 14.69 13.61
CA GLN A 328 22.18 15.42 14.15
C GLN A 328 23.24 14.46 14.67
N SER A 329 24.47 14.94 14.84
CA SER A 329 25.57 14.16 15.47
C SER A 329 25.23 13.59 16.85
N ALA A 330 24.29 14.19 17.57
CA ALA A 330 23.78 13.69 18.86
C ALA A 330 22.76 12.53 18.73
N GLY A 331 22.44 12.09 17.51
CA GLY A 331 21.42 11.07 17.22
C GLY A 331 19.98 11.58 17.34
N THR A 332 19.78 12.89 17.43
CA THR A 332 18.43 13.50 17.46
C THR A 332 17.91 13.57 16.03
N ALA A 333 16.70 13.05 15.79
CA ALA A 333 16.05 13.11 14.49
C ALA A 333 15.67 14.56 14.15
N ASP A 334 16.05 15.02 12.96
CA ASP A 334 15.74 16.34 12.40
C ASP A 334 14.50 16.32 11.49
N GLY A 335 13.97 15.12 11.20
CA GLY A 335 12.80 14.90 10.36
C GLY A 335 13.11 14.05 9.15
N GLN A 336 12.09 13.87 8.33
CA GLN A 336 12.14 13.07 7.11
C GLN A 336 12.22 13.97 5.88
N SER A 337 13.05 13.58 4.92
CA SER A 337 13.39 14.39 3.75
C SER A 337 13.45 13.54 2.47
N ARG A 338 13.39 14.20 1.32
CA ARG A 338 13.37 13.56 -0.01
C ARG A 338 14.52 14.05 -0.90
N LEU A 339 15.25 13.12 -1.52
CA LEU A 339 16.24 13.37 -2.58
C LEU A 339 15.68 12.95 -3.93
N TYR A 340 15.30 13.92 -4.76
CA TYR A 340 14.73 13.67 -6.08
C TYR A 340 15.82 13.44 -7.13
N PHE A 341 15.55 12.53 -8.07
CA PHE A 341 16.41 12.30 -9.26
C PHE A 341 16.20 13.37 -10.34
N ASP A 342 15.06 14.06 -10.31
CA ASP A 342 14.65 15.08 -11.28
C ASP A 342 14.42 16.41 -10.58
N LYS A 343 14.89 17.51 -11.20
CA LYS A 343 14.81 18.84 -10.62
C LYS A 343 13.38 19.35 -10.56
N ASP A 344 12.62 19.17 -11.64
CA ASP A 344 11.30 19.77 -11.79
C ASP A 344 10.32 19.13 -10.81
N LYS A 345 10.46 17.81 -10.57
CA LYS A 345 9.71 17.11 -9.51
C LYS A 345 10.03 17.62 -8.11
N ALA A 346 11.30 17.91 -7.85
CA ALA A 346 11.74 18.46 -6.58
C ALA A 346 11.18 19.89 -6.37
N GLU A 347 11.16 20.72 -7.41
CA GLU A 347 10.56 22.07 -7.39
C GLU A 347 9.04 22.03 -7.22
N ALA A 348 8.36 21.07 -7.84
CA ALA A 348 6.92 20.89 -7.68
C ALA A 348 6.56 20.56 -6.22
N TYR A 349 7.22 19.55 -5.64
CA TYR A 349 7.03 19.17 -4.24
C TYR A 349 7.36 20.32 -3.28
N TYR A 350 8.47 21.02 -3.54
CA TYR A 350 8.85 22.21 -2.79
C TYR A 350 7.74 23.27 -2.83
N SER A 351 7.23 23.59 -4.03
CA SER A 351 6.23 24.64 -4.22
C SER A 351 4.90 24.31 -3.50
N GLU A 352 4.48 23.05 -3.53
CA GLU A 352 3.30 22.56 -2.81
C GLU A 352 3.46 22.69 -1.29
N SER A 353 4.66 22.44 -0.76
CA SER A 353 4.94 22.54 0.67
C SER A 353 4.97 23.98 1.21
N VAL A 354 5.37 24.95 0.39
CA VAL A 354 5.50 26.36 0.79
C VAL A 354 4.14 27.08 0.80
N ASP A 355 3.25 26.77 -0.14
CA ASP A 355 1.91 27.38 -0.19
C ASP A 355 1.01 26.89 0.96
N SER A 356 1.29 25.69 1.48
CA SER A 356 0.67 25.18 2.69
C SER A 356 1.43 25.67 3.93
N ASN A 357 1.01 26.81 4.52
CA ASN A 357 1.28 27.09 5.95
C ASN A 357 0.68 26.02 6.90
N ALA A 358 0.06 24.97 6.35
CA ALA A 358 -0.29 23.75 7.05
C ALA A 358 0.88 22.76 6.90
N ILE A 359 1.47 22.36 8.01
CA ILE A 359 2.48 21.29 8.12
C ILE A 359 2.06 20.13 7.20
N ALA A 360 2.84 19.88 6.14
CA ALA A 360 2.53 18.87 5.13
C ALA A 360 2.68 17.46 5.73
N THR A 361 1.62 16.96 6.38
CA THR A 361 1.47 15.54 6.71
C THR A 361 0.71 14.76 5.63
N THR A 362 0.26 15.43 4.57
CA THR A 362 -0.46 14.81 3.47
C THR A 362 0.35 14.90 2.19
N GLU A 363 0.55 13.75 1.55
CA GLU A 363 1.14 13.60 0.24
C GLU A 363 0.43 14.56 -0.75
N PRO A 364 1.16 15.40 -1.50
CA PRO A 364 0.51 16.41 -2.32
C PRO A 364 -0.22 15.78 -3.53
N ALA A 365 -1.40 16.32 -3.80
CA ALA A 365 -2.21 15.96 -4.95
C ALA A 365 -1.50 16.32 -6.25
N SER A 366 -1.21 15.30 -7.06
CA SER A 366 -0.56 15.32 -8.37
C SER A 366 -0.77 16.59 -9.20
N VAL A 367 0.29 17.38 -9.37
CA VAL A 367 0.40 18.50 -10.33
C VAL A 367 0.91 18.00 -11.69
N GLU A 368 0.21 18.44 -12.75
CA GLU A 368 0.48 18.38 -14.21
C GLU A 368 1.24 17.15 -14.77
N ILE A 369 0.48 16.13 -15.15
CA ILE A 369 0.97 14.92 -15.81
C ILE A 369 0.97 15.15 -17.34
N GLU A 370 2.16 15.17 -17.95
CA GLU A 370 2.32 15.14 -19.41
C GLU A 370 1.73 13.86 -20.05
N ASP A 371 1.34 14.03 -21.32
CA ASP A 371 0.64 13.14 -22.27
C ASP A 371 1.13 11.67 -22.33
N ARG A 372 0.74 10.84 -21.32
CA ARG A 372 1.13 9.42 -21.13
C ARG A 372 0.79 8.51 -22.32
N LEU A 373 -0.21 8.87 -23.13
CA LEU A 373 -0.70 8.03 -24.23
C LEU A 373 0.21 8.08 -25.47
N LYS A 374 0.93 9.18 -25.68
CA LYS A 374 1.70 9.41 -26.91
C LYS A 374 2.88 8.44 -27.10
N PRO A 375 3.71 8.13 -26.08
CA PRO A 375 4.75 7.10 -26.20
C PRO A 375 4.18 5.70 -26.45
N LEU A 376 2.92 5.46 -26.09
CA LEU A 376 2.29 4.15 -26.21
C LEU A 376 1.81 3.87 -27.62
N ILE A 377 1.30 4.87 -28.34
CA ILE A 377 0.73 4.67 -29.68
C ILE A 377 1.67 5.13 -30.81
N ALA A 378 2.50 6.16 -30.60
CA ALA A 378 3.29 6.74 -31.68
C ALA A 378 4.31 5.75 -32.27
N GLY A 379 4.26 5.54 -33.57
CA GLY A 379 5.12 4.61 -34.30
C GLY A 379 4.69 3.15 -34.24
N LYS A 380 3.51 2.84 -33.68
CA LYS A 380 3.00 1.46 -33.54
C LYS A 380 1.83 1.18 -34.50
N THR A 381 1.59 -0.11 -34.73
CA THR A 381 0.49 -0.62 -35.54
C THR A 381 -0.45 -1.45 -34.66
N TYR A 382 -1.76 -1.23 -34.78
CA TYR A 382 -2.81 -1.98 -34.09
C TYR A 382 -3.79 -2.58 -35.09
N TYR A 383 -4.56 -3.57 -34.65
CA TYR A 383 -5.63 -4.17 -35.46
C TYR A 383 -6.93 -4.16 -34.65
N ILE A 384 -8.02 -3.70 -35.23
CA ILE A 384 -9.34 -3.74 -34.60
C ILE A 384 -10.32 -4.45 -35.53
N THR A 385 -11.30 -5.15 -34.97
CA THR A 385 -12.42 -5.68 -35.75
C THR A 385 -13.51 -4.62 -35.80
N ALA A 386 -13.79 -4.09 -36.99
CA ALA A 386 -14.95 -3.24 -37.21
C ALA A 386 -16.21 -4.11 -37.27
N CYS A 387 -17.14 -3.90 -36.35
CA CYS A 387 -18.42 -4.59 -36.30
C CYS A 387 -19.47 -3.78 -37.08
N ASP A 388 -19.26 -3.63 -38.38
CA ASP A 388 -20.41 -3.38 -39.24
C ASP A 388 -21.24 -4.67 -39.26
N THR A 389 -22.52 -4.57 -38.88
CA THR A 389 -23.46 -5.70 -38.86
C THR A 389 -23.59 -6.40 -40.21
N GLU A 390 -23.27 -5.72 -41.32
CA GLU A 390 -23.38 -6.28 -42.67
C GLU A 390 -22.06 -6.82 -43.23
N ASN A 391 -20.89 -6.32 -42.76
CA ASN A 391 -19.57 -6.73 -43.25
C ASN A 391 -18.48 -6.58 -42.18
N PRO A 392 -18.32 -7.56 -41.28
CA PRO A 392 -17.23 -7.54 -40.31
C PRO A 392 -15.89 -7.64 -41.02
N HIS A 393 -14.99 -6.71 -40.71
CA HIS A 393 -13.64 -6.68 -41.28
C HIS A 393 -12.61 -6.27 -40.23
N VAL A 394 -11.34 -6.55 -40.52
CA VAL A 394 -10.21 -6.12 -39.67
C VAL A 394 -9.65 -4.83 -40.23
N GLU A 395 -9.65 -3.78 -39.41
CA GLU A 395 -8.95 -2.53 -39.68
C GLU A 395 -7.55 -2.56 -39.05
N LYS A 396 -6.56 -2.07 -39.78
CA LYS A 396 -5.18 -1.89 -39.35
C LYS A 396 -4.92 -0.40 -39.13
N LEU A 397 -4.56 -0.04 -37.90
CA LEU A 397 -4.32 1.32 -37.41
C LEU A 397 -2.82 1.56 -37.30
N ASP A 398 -2.24 2.34 -38.22
CA ASP A 398 -0.83 2.74 -38.20
C ASP A 398 -0.68 4.16 -37.66
N PHE A 399 -0.20 4.29 -36.42
CA PHE A 399 0.11 5.58 -35.80
C PHE A 399 1.54 6.01 -36.16
N ALA A 400 1.67 7.08 -36.94
CA ALA A 400 2.95 7.69 -37.26
C ALA A 400 3.41 8.65 -36.14
N THR A 401 4.72 8.82 -36.02
CA THR A 401 5.34 9.69 -34.99
C THR A 401 5.04 11.18 -35.16
N ASN A 402 4.43 11.59 -36.28
CA ASN A 402 4.04 12.96 -36.60
C ASN A 402 2.55 13.22 -36.36
N ASN A 403 1.92 12.52 -35.40
CA ASN A 403 0.52 12.67 -35.03
C ASN A 403 -0.47 12.37 -36.19
N LYS A 404 -0.10 11.44 -37.07
CA LYS A 404 -0.96 10.93 -38.14
C LYS A 404 -1.35 9.48 -37.86
N LEU A 405 -2.61 9.13 -38.06
CA LEU A 405 -3.11 7.76 -38.00
C LEU A 405 -3.62 7.36 -39.38
N THR A 406 -3.12 6.24 -39.91
CA THR A 406 -3.69 5.61 -41.11
C THR A 406 -4.49 4.39 -40.71
N ILE A 407 -5.78 4.36 -41.02
CA ILE A 407 -6.64 3.18 -40.86
C ILE A 407 -6.78 2.52 -42.22
N SER A 408 -6.50 1.22 -42.30
CA SER A 408 -6.53 0.45 -43.55
C SER A 408 -7.33 -0.84 -43.41
N TRP A 409 -8.17 -1.17 -44.38
CA TRP A 409 -9.00 -2.38 -44.39
C TRP A 409 -9.11 -2.96 -45.80
N GLU A 410 -9.48 -4.23 -45.91
CA GLU A 410 -9.73 -4.89 -47.20
C GLU A 410 -11.23 -4.89 -47.49
N GLU A 411 -11.61 -4.39 -48.66
CA GLU A 411 -12.99 -4.38 -49.14
C GLU A 411 -12.98 -4.80 -50.62
N ASP A 412 -13.71 -5.86 -50.96
CA ASP A 412 -13.76 -6.46 -52.31
C ASP A 412 -12.38 -6.83 -52.91
N GLY A 413 -11.41 -7.17 -52.05
CA GLY A 413 -10.04 -7.51 -52.45
C GLY A 413 -9.17 -6.31 -52.81
N GLU A 414 -9.61 -5.10 -52.48
CA GLU A 414 -8.81 -3.88 -52.54
C GLU A 414 -8.57 -3.32 -51.14
N THR A 415 -7.31 -2.97 -50.84
CA THR A 415 -6.97 -2.23 -49.62
C THR A 415 -7.50 -0.80 -49.70
N LYS A 416 -8.44 -0.44 -48.83
CA LYS A 416 -8.88 0.94 -48.60
C LYS A 416 -8.06 1.55 -47.46
N ASN A 417 -7.84 2.86 -47.50
CA ASN A 417 -7.10 3.59 -46.48
C ASN A 417 -7.81 4.91 -46.14
N ARG A 418 -7.78 5.31 -44.88
CA ARG A 418 -8.25 6.60 -44.38
C ARG A 418 -7.18 7.23 -43.47
N LEU A 419 -6.93 8.52 -43.64
CA LEU A 419 -5.91 9.26 -42.88
C LEU A 419 -6.59 10.21 -41.88
N PHE A 420 -6.12 10.18 -40.64
CA PHE A 420 -6.55 11.05 -39.56
C PHE A 420 -5.36 11.83 -39.01
N ASP A 421 -5.61 13.07 -38.61
CA ASP A 421 -4.79 13.72 -37.58
C ASP A 421 -5.27 13.23 -36.21
N TYR A 422 -4.36 13.11 -35.24
CA TYR A 422 -4.76 12.79 -33.88
C TYR A 422 -4.10 13.68 -32.84
N THR A 423 -4.80 13.91 -31.74
CA THR A 423 -4.23 14.47 -30.52
C THR A 423 -4.52 13.53 -29.35
N THR A 424 -3.62 13.54 -28.39
CA THR A 424 -3.77 12.83 -27.13
C THR A 424 -3.85 13.84 -25.99
N ASP A 425 -4.67 13.54 -24.99
CA ASP A 425 -4.73 14.30 -23.75
C ASP A 425 -5.05 13.35 -22.60
N TYR A 426 -4.10 13.14 -21.69
CA TYR A 426 -4.10 12.11 -20.62
C TYR A 426 -4.48 10.72 -21.13
N SER A 427 -5.78 10.51 -21.19
CA SER A 427 -6.50 9.28 -21.37
C SER A 427 -7.51 9.38 -22.55
N THR A 428 -7.38 10.39 -23.41
CA THR A 428 -8.29 10.60 -24.54
C THR A 428 -7.52 10.60 -25.85
N LEU A 429 -8.00 9.83 -26.84
CA LEU A 429 -7.54 9.90 -28.23
C LEU A 429 -8.60 10.61 -29.06
N THR A 430 -8.27 11.81 -29.55
CA THR A 430 -9.15 12.56 -30.46
C THR A 430 -8.65 12.40 -31.88
N LEU A 431 -9.51 11.93 -32.78
CA LEU A 431 -9.20 11.83 -34.21
C LEU A 431 -9.86 12.99 -34.96
N PHE A 432 -9.14 13.56 -35.92
CA PHE A 432 -9.63 14.61 -36.80
C PHE A 432 -9.62 14.10 -38.25
N TYR A 433 -10.78 14.14 -38.89
CA TYR A 433 -10.96 13.78 -40.30
C TYR A 433 -11.53 14.96 -41.06
N GLU A 434 -10.83 15.42 -42.10
CA GLU A 434 -11.25 16.56 -42.96
C GLU A 434 -11.62 17.85 -42.19
N GLY A 435 -11.03 18.05 -40.99
CA GLY A 435 -11.28 19.22 -40.14
C GLY A 435 -12.44 19.07 -39.14
N ASN A 436 -13.14 17.94 -39.15
CA ASN A 436 -14.10 17.58 -38.10
C ASN A 436 -13.41 16.69 -37.05
N SER A 437 -13.65 16.97 -35.78
CA SER A 437 -13.17 16.13 -34.67
C SER A 437 -14.22 15.07 -34.34
N THR A 438 -13.78 13.82 -34.20
CA THR A 438 -14.53 12.75 -33.54
C THR A 438 -13.71 12.30 -32.35
N VAL A 439 -14.29 12.39 -31.15
CA VAL A 439 -13.66 11.81 -29.95
C VAL A 439 -13.83 10.30 -30.08
N VAL A 440 -12.72 9.58 -30.26
CA VAL A 440 -12.81 8.15 -30.58
C VAL A 440 -12.79 7.30 -29.32
N THR A 441 -12.23 7.78 -28.21
CA THR A 441 -12.30 7.11 -26.89
C THR A 441 -11.93 8.09 -25.78
N SER A 442 -12.72 8.16 -24.70
CA SER A 442 -12.24 8.62 -23.39
C SER A 442 -11.95 7.40 -22.51
N PHE A 443 -10.71 7.22 -22.07
CA PHE A 443 -10.38 6.32 -20.96
C PHE A 443 -10.79 7.04 -19.66
N SER A 444 -12.09 7.31 -19.50
CA SER A 444 -12.65 7.88 -18.28
C SER A 444 -13.01 6.73 -17.35
N ASN A 445 -12.42 6.70 -16.16
CA ASN A 445 -12.52 5.64 -15.14
C ASN A 445 -11.79 4.33 -15.46
N VAL A 446 -10.56 4.43 -15.95
CA VAL A 446 -9.62 3.32 -15.83
C VAL A 446 -8.91 3.47 -14.49
N GLN A 447 -9.32 2.69 -13.48
CA GLN A 447 -8.47 2.47 -12.30
C GLN A 447 -7.15 1.84 -12.75
N GLU A 448 -6.08 2.10 -12.00
CA GLU A 448 -4.69 1.74 -12.30
C GLU A 448 -4.49 0.26 -12.73
N GLU A 449 -5.44 -0.62 -12.38
CA GLU A 449 -5.50 -2.02 -12.81
C GLU A 449 -5.79 -2.26 -14.31
N GLN A 450 -6.65 -1.49 -15.01
CA GLN A 450 -6.82 -1.74 -16.46
C GLN A 450 -5.65 -1.21 -17.28
N GLU A 451 -4.84 -0.31 -16.72
CA GLU A 451 -3.58 0.11 -17.33
C GLU A 451 -2.63 -1.10 -17.50
N LYS A 452 -2.55 -2.04 -16.54
CA LYS A 452 -1.67 -3.21 -16.65
C LYS A 452 -2.14 -4.26 -17.68
N LEU A 453 -3.45 -4.50 -17.78
CA LEU A 453 -4.03 -5.34 -18.85
C LEU A 453 -3.79 -4.71 -20.24
N ILE A 454 -3.79 -3.38 -20.32
CA ILE A 454 -3.40 -2.62 -21.52
C ILE A 454 -1.91 -2.81 -21.87
N PHE A 455 -1.05 -3.02 -20.87
CA PHE A 455 0.40 -3.14 -21.03
C PHE A 455 0.90 -4.55 -21.39
N GLU A 456 0.23 -5.62 -20.95
CA GLU A 456 0.65 -7.01 -21.22
C GLU A 456 -0.14 -7.71 -22.34
N GLU A 457 -1.41 -7.35 -22.58
CA GLU A 457 -2.28 -8.03 -23.55
C GLU A 457 -2.81 -7.16 -24.71
N GLY A 458 -2.65 -5.82 -24.64
CA GLY A 458 -2.91 -4.90 -25.75
C GLY A 458 -3.78 -3.69 -25.43
N VAL A 459 -3.69 -2.65 -26.28
CA VAL A 459 -4.48 -1.40 -26.12
C VAL A 459 -5.92 -1.59 -26.60
N PHE A 460 -6.89 -1.29 -25.73
CA PHE A 460 -8.32 -1.32 -26.03
C PHE A 460 -8.81 0.01 -26.62
N PHE A 461 -9.67 -0.05 -27.62
CA PHE A 461 -10.35 1.12 -28.19
C PHE A 461 -11.86 0.89 -28.08
N GLN A 462 -12.61 1.86 -27.54
CA GLN A 462 -14.07 1.83 -27.53
C GLN A 462 -14.58 3.04 -28.30
N ASN A 463 -15.19 2.80 -29.46
CA ASN A 463 -15.74 3.85 -30.32
C ASN A 463 -17.07 4.34 -29.76
N GLN A 464 -17.16 5.62 -29.40
CA GLN A 464 -18.41 6.27 -29.00
C GLN A 464 -18.76 7.33 -30.06
N SER A 465 -19.71 7.01 -30.95
CA SER A 465 -20.15 7.96 -31.98
C SER A 465 -21.34 8.78 -31.45
N ASP A 466 -21.17 10.11 -31.40
CA ASP A 466 -22.27 11.05 -31.22
C ASP A 466 -23.05 11.20 -32.54
N ALA A 467 -24.03 10.32 -32.76
CA ALA A 467 -25.05 10.52 -33.78
C ALA A 467 -26.42 10.02 -33.28
N ASP A 468 -27.28 10.99 -32.93
CA ASP A 468 -28.75 10.90 -32.80
C ASP A 468 -29.37 9.69 -32.06
N ASN A 469 -29.49 9.80 -30.73
CA ASN A 469 -30.62 9.35 -29.89
C ASN A 469 -31.31 7.98 -30.11
N ASN A 470 -30.67 6.99 -30.74
CA ASN A 470 -31.09 5.60 -30.71
C ASN A 470 -29.93 4.72 -30.22
N LEU A 471 -29.89 4.53 -28.91
CA LEU A 471 -29.02 3.55 -28.23
C LEU A 471 -29.35 2.15 -28.75
N ASN A 472 -28.52 1.58 -29.62
CA ASN A 472 -28.40 0.12 -29.88
C ASN A 472 -27.22 -0.25 -30.82
N GLU A 473 -26.08 0.47 -30.78
CA GLU A 473 -24.86 -0.03 -31.43
C GLU A 473 -23.87 -0.52 -30.36
N LEU A 474 -23.63 -1.83 -30.38
CA LEU A 474 -22.70 -2.54 -29.49
C LEU A 474 -21.26 -2.09 -29.79
N GLY A 475 -20.51 -1.73 -28.75
CA GLY A 475 -19.09 -1.37 -28.88
C GLY A 475 -18.24 -2.55 -29.34
N CYS A 476 -17.34 -2.29 -30.29
CA CYS A 476 -16.34 -3.26 -30.75
C CYS A 476 -15.11 -3.27 -29.84
N LEU A 477 -14.51 -4.45 -29.64
CA LEU A 477 -13.24 -4.64 -28.95
C LEU A 477 -12.10 -4.73 -29.98
N GLY A 478 -11.01 -3.99 -29.74
CA GLY A 478 -9.76 -4.08 -30.50
C GLY A 478 -8.66 -4.78 -29.70
N TYR A 479 -7.74 -5.49 -30.37
CA TYR A 479 -6.63 -6.21 -29.74
C TYR A 479 -5.28 -5.85 -30.41
N TYR A 480 -4.22 -5.73 -29.61
CA TYR A 480 -2.86 -5.61 -30.15
C TYR A 480 -2.29 -7.00 -30.48
N ILE A 481 -1.71 -7.17 -31.66
CA ILE A 481 -1.00 -8.40 -32.04
C ILE A 481 0.42 -8.02 -32.48
N ASP A 482 1.41 -8.34 -31.65
CA ASP A 482 2.81 -8.31 -32.06
C ASP A 482 3.04 -9.32 -33.20
N LYS A 483 3.74 -8.90 -34.26
CA LYS A 483 4.13 -9.73 -35.41
C LYS A 483 4.86 -11.02 -35.03
N THR A 484 5.41 -11.12 -33.82
CA THR A 484 6.13 -12.32 -33.35
C THR A 484 5.21 -13.45 -32.85
N GLN A 485 3.94 -13.18 -32.53
CA GLN A 485 3.01 -14.19 -32.00
C GLN A 485 1.86 -14.51 -32.99
N ARG A 486 2.07 -15.49 -33.88
CA ARG A 486 0.98 -16.08 -34.68
C ARG A 486 0.26 -17.18 -33.89
N LYS A 487 -0.81 -16.82 -33.17
CA LYS A 487 -1.90 -17.75 -32.86
C LYS A 487 -3.23 -17.06 -33.19
N ILE A 488 -3.81 -17.44 -34.32
CA ILE A 488 -5.16 -17.04 -34.73
C ILE A 488 -6.12 -17.91 -33.92
N TRP A 489 -7.00 -17.28 -33.14
CA TRP A 489 -8.14 -17.93 -32.52
C TRP A 489 -9.34 -17.78 -33.46
N GLU A 490 -9.89 -18.90 -33.94
CA GLU A 490 -11.16 -18.94 -34.67
C GLU A 490 -12.31 -19.03 -33.64
N PHE A 491 -13.18 -18.02 -33.59
CA PHE A 491 -14.42 -18.07 -32.79
C PHE A 491 -15.59 -18.52 -33.69
N GLU A 492 -16.10 -19.73 -33.46
CA GLU A 492 -17.37 -20.19 -34.01
C GLU A 492 -18.52 -19.86 -33.03
N HIS A 493 -19.43 -18.99 -33.48
CA HIS A 493 -20.85 -18.82 -33.13
C HIS A 493 -21.40 -19.54 -31.87
N ALA A 494 -21.53 -18.81 -30.76
CA ALA A 494 -22.46 -19.18 -29.68
C ALA A 494 -23.29 -17.94 -29.27
N GLY A 495 -24.59 -17.98 -29.60
CA GLY A 495 -25.55 -16.95 -29.22
C GLY A 495 -25.99 -17.05 -27.75
N PHE A 496 -26.09 -15.91 -27.07
CA PHE A 496 -26.67 -15.77 -25.74
C PHE A 496 -27.69 -14.62 -25.76
N GLU A 497 -28.95 -14.93 -25.44
CA GLU A 497 -29.98 -13.94 -25.09
C GLU A 497 -29.98 -13.74 -23.56
N MET A 498 -30.01 -12.49 -23.10
CA MET A 498 -30.28 -12.16 -21.68
C MET A 498 -31.58 -11.36 -21.56
N THR A 499 -32.46 -11.81 -20.67
CA THR A 499 -33.68 -11.10 -20.24
C THR A 499 -33.42 -10.25 -19.00
N TYR A 500 -33.97 -9.03 -18.98
CA TYR A 500 -33.83 -8.01 -17.95
C TYR A 500 -34.96 -8.09 -16.90
N ASP A 501 -34.63 -7.96 -15.60
CA ASP A 501 -35.60 -7.86 -14.48
C ASP A 501 -35.39 -6.52 -13.73
N GLU A 502 -36.44 -5.71 -13.69
CA GLU A 502 -36.54 -4.44 -12.97
C GLU A 502 -37.30 -4.65 -11.66
N SER A 503 -36.62 -4.97 -10.56
CA SER A 503 -37.22 -4.78 -9.23
C SER A 503 -36.22 -4.65 -8.06
N ALA A 504 -36.30 -3.46 -7.42
CA ALA A 504 -35.99 -3.14 -6.01
C ALA A 504 -34.57 -2.56 -5.67
N PRO A 505 -34.36 -1.95 -4.48
CA PRO A 505 -34.46 -0.49 -4.25
C PRO A 505 -33.21 0.14 -3.57
N THR A 506 -33.22 1.48 -3.47
CA THR A 506 -32.23 2.37 -2.83
C THR A 506 -32.01 2.21 -1.31
N ILE A 507 -30.80 2.62 -0.90
CA ILE A 507 -30.29 3.13 0.41
C ILE A 507 -29.33 2.19 1.19
N GLY A 508 -28.11 2.70 1.45
CA GLY A 508 -27.19 2.26 2.51
C GLY A 508 -26.01 3.25 2.62
N GLY A 509 -25.98 4.05 3.70
CA GLY A 509 -25.11 5.22 3.87
C GLY A 509 -23.78 4.99 4.62
N THR A 510 -22.84 5.90 4.35
CA THR A 510 -21.38 5.89 4.60
C THR A 510 -20.97 6.79 5.76
N VAL A 511 -20.09 6.35 6.68
CA VAL A 511 -19.46 7.23 7.70
C VAL A 511 -18.42 8.13 7.02
N ILE A 512 -18.58 9.45 7.14
CA ILE A 512 -17.61 10.47 6.73
C ILE A 512 -17.09 11.12 8.01
N THR A 513 -15.82 10.90 8.33
CA THR A 513 -15.08 11.82 9.20
C THR A 513 -14.56 12.95 8.32
N SER A 514 -15.17 14.14 8.42
CA SER A 514 -14.57 15.33 7.82
C SER A 514 -13.30 15.67 8.61
N PRO A 515 -12.13 15.79 7.97
CA PRO A 515 -11.02 16.48 8.60
C PRO A 515 -11.43 17.95 8.75
N TYR A 516 -11.30 18.48 9.97
CA TYR A 516 -11.50 19.88 10.34
C TYR A 516 -12.90 20.48 10.11
N THR A 517 -13.79 20.31 11.09
CA THR A 517 -14.54 21.47 11.59
C THR A 517 -13.92 21.90 12.91
N THR A 518 -13.29 23.07 12.91
CA THR A 518 -12.72 23.73 14.08
C THR A 518 -13.63 23.61 15.30
N SER A 519 -13.21 22.86 16.33
CA SER A 519 -13.60 23.16 17.71
C SER A 519 -13.15 24.59 17.99
N GLY A 520 -14.06 25.50 18.33
CA GLY A 520 -13.63 26.89 18.55
C GLY A 520 -14.71 27.91 18.92
N SER A 521 -15.99 27.55 18.94
CA SER A 521 -17.00 28.46 19.47
C SER A 521 -17.20 28.23 20.97
N ASN A 522 -16.55 29.07 21.76
CA ASN A 522 -16.85 29.24 23.19
C ASN A 522 -18.33 29.64 23.38
N SER A 523 -19.17 28.68 23.76
CA SER A 523 -20.63 28.86 23.89
C SER A 523 -21.14 28.36 25.23
N ASN A 524 -22.36 28.77 25.61
CA ASN A 524 -23.03 28.19 26.78
C ASN A 524 -23.61 26.81 26.45
N GLU A 525 -24.06 26.07 27.48
CA GLU A 525 -24.55 24.69 27.34
C GLU A 525 -25.76 24.59 26.40
N ILE A 526 -26.67 25.56 26.42
CA ILE A 526 -27.85 25.58 25.54
C ILE A 526 -27.43 25.73 24.08
N ASP A 527 -26.42 26.56 23.83
CA ASP A 527 -25.88 26.75 22.49
C ASP A 527 -25.07 25.54 22.02
N ALA A 528 -24.39 24.83 22.93
CA ALA A 528 -23.67 23.59 22.65
C ALA A 528 -24.61 22.47 22.20
N VAL A 529 -25.71 22.26 22.93
CA VAL A 529 -26.74 21.27 22.57
C VAL A 529 -27.35 21.59 21.21
N LYS A 530 -27.78 22.83 20.99
CA LYS A 530 -28.35 23.25 19.70
C LYS A 530 -27.36 23.13 18.54
N TYR A 531 -26.08 23.38 18.81
CA TYR A 531 -25.05 23.25 17.80
C TYR A 531 -24.91 21.78 17.37
N CYS A 532 -24.79 20.85 18.32
CA CYS A 532 -24.68 19.43 18.01
C CYS A 532 -25.97 18.88 17.37
N GLU A 533 -27.14 19.11 17.96
CA GLU A 533 -28.42 18.65 17.39
C GLU A 533 -28.73 19.25 16.00
N GLY A 534 -28.14 20.40 15.68
CA GLY A 534 -28.29 21.08 14.39
C GLY A 534 -27.19 20.73 13.36
N LEU A 535 -26.16 19.99 13.77
CA LEU A 535 -25.02 19.66 12.93
C LEU A 535 -25.43 18.62 11.87
N LYS A 536 -25.05 18.89 10.61
CA LYS A 536 -25.19 17.94 9.50
C LYS A 536 -23.86 17.82 8.77
N ILE A 537 -23.28 16.62 8.79
CA ILE A 537 -22.03 16.31 8.11
C ILE A 537 -22.28 15.07 7.24
N GLY A 538 -22.17 15.23 5.93
CA GLY A 538 -22.60 14.20 4.99
C GLY A 538 -24.09 13.90 5.13
N ASP A 539 -24.42 12.62 5.24
CA ASP A 539 -25.79 12.13 5.41
C ASP A 539 -26.21 12.00 6.90
N TYR A 540 -25.38 12.45 7.84
CA TYR A 540 -25.64 12.32 9.27
C TYR A 540 -26.17 13.60 9.90
N ASP A 541 -27.23 13.44 10.69
CA ASP A 541 -27.88 14.50 11.47
C ASP A 541 -28.23 14.09 12.91
N ASP A 542 -27.60 13.03 13.41
CA ASP A 542 -27.76 12.40 14.73
C ASP A 542 -26.59 12.74 15.68
N TRP A 543 -26.13 13.99 15.66
CA TRP A 543 -25.02 14.47 16.48
C TRP A 543 -25.52 15.00 17.84
N ASP A 544 -24.83 14.61 18.91
CA ASP A 544 -25.14 14.95 20.31
C ASP A 544 -23.90 15.44 21.07
N VAL A 545 -24.13 16.10 22.21
CA VAL A 545 -23.05 16.49 23.14
C VAL A 545 -22.60 15.24 23.92
N PRO A 546 -21.30 14.87 23.90
CA PRO A 546 -20.81 13.64 24.53
C PRO A 546 -21.03 13.65 26.04
N SER A 547 -21.24 12.47 26.61
CA SER A 547 -21.22 12.32 28.07
C SER A 547 -19.81 12.51 28.62
N LEU A 548 -19.71 12.70 29.93
CA LEU A 548 -18.41 12.76 30.61
C LEU A 548 -17.59 11.47 30.41
N ASP A 549 -18.27 10.32 30.44
CA ASP A 549 -17.64 9.02 30.24
C ASP A 549 -17.09 8.89 28.81
N ASP A 550 -17.82 9.40 27.80
CA ASP A 550 -17.35 9.41 26.41
C ASP A 550 -16.06 10.24 26.30
N LEU A 551 -16.06 11.45 26.87
CA LEU A 551 -14.91 12.35 26.82
C LEU A 551 -13.67 11.82 27.57
N GLN A 552 -13.85 11.05 28.64
CA GLN A 552 -12.74 10.41 29.38
C GLN A 552 -12.04 9.32 28.58
N ASN A 553 -12.77 8.67 27.65
CA ASN A 553 -12.27 7.54 26.86
C ASN A 553 -11.71 7.96 25.49
N ILE A 554 -11.72 9.25 25.16
CA ILE A 554 -11.12 9.75 23.92
C ILE A 554 -9.58 9.71 24.04
N ASN A 555 -8.90 9.29 22.96
CA ASN A 555 -7.43 9.32 22.88
C ASN A 555 -6.91 10.75 23.08
N LYS A 556 -6.12 10.95 24.14
CA LYS A 556 -5.63 12.25 24.58
C LYS A 556 -4.54 12.81 23.67
N ASP A 557 -3.85 11.96 22.92
CA ASP A 557 -2.72 12.35 22.07
C ASP A 557 -3.16 13.17 20.84
N ILE A 558 -4.46 13.16 20.52
CA ILE A 558 -5.05 13.87 19.38
C ILE A 558 -5.36 15.34 19.72
N PHE A 559 -5.39 15.71 21.01
CA PHE A 559 -5.80 17.04 21.47
C PHE A 559 -4.62 17.81 22.06
N GLN A 560 -4.26 18.94 21.46
CA GLN A 560 -3.22 19.84 21.97
C GLN A 560 -3.77 21.00 22.81
N ASP A 561 -5.09 21.12 22.90
CA ASP A 561 -5.75 22.24 23.58
C ASP A 561 -5.90 21.97 25.08
N ASN A 562 -5.41 22.90 25.90
CA ASN A 562 -5.53 22.84 27.35
C ASN A 562 -6.86 23.46 27.87
N GLU A 563 -7.89 23.46 27.02
CA GLU A 563 -9.20 24.06 27.28
C GLU A 563 -10.22 23.02 27.77
N LEU A 564 -11.32 23.50 28.33
CA LEU A 564 -12.42 22.68 28.84
C LEU A 564 -13.46 22.45 27.74
N PHE A 565 -13.98 21.23 27.65
CA PHE A 565 -15.05 20.83 26.74
C PHE A 565 -16.35 20.59 27.52
N TRP A 566 -17.48 20.95 26.92
CA TRP A 566 -18.80 20.59 27.44
C TRP A 566 -19.06 19.09 27.39
N SER A 567 -19.64 18.54 28.47
CA SER A 567 -20.28 17.22 28.47
C SER A 567 -21.80 17.35 28.60
N SER A 568 -22.56 16.30 28.30
CA SER A 568 -23.99 16.20 28.57
C SER A 568 -24.30 15.74 30.01
N THR A 569 -23.29 15.36 30.80
CA THR A 569 -23.45 14.84 32.17
C THR A 569 -23.76 15.95 33.17
N LYS A 570 -25.00 15.98 33.67
CA LYS A 570 -25.48 17.00 34.62
C LYS A 570 -24.93 16.77 36.03
N VAL A 571 -24.53 17.86 36.70
CA VAL A 571 -24.22 17.86 38.13
C VAL A 571 -25.48 18.16 38.95
N ASP A 572 -26.17 19.24 38.58
CA ASP A 572 -27.43 19.69 39.16
C ASP A 572 -28.23 20.53 38.12
N GLU A 573 -29.29 21.22 38.55
CA GLU A 573 -30.14 22.02 37.65
C GLU A 573 -29.40 23.17 36.96
N ASN A 574 -28.34 23.71 37.58
CA ASN A 574 -27.61 24.89 37.11
C ASN A 574 -26.18 24.60 36.64
N LYS A 575 -25.69 23.37 36.84
CA LYS A 575 -24.31 22.97 36.55
C LYS A 575 -24.21 21.68 35.76
N ILE A 576 -23.18 21.61 34.93
CA ILE A 576 -22.86 20.46 34.09
C ILE A 576 -21.36 20.18 34.19
N TYR A 577 -20.95 18.93 33.97
CA TYR A 577 -19.53 18.60 33.95
C TYR A 577 -18.87 19.12 32.67
N THR A 578 -17.65 19.61 32.83
CA THR A 578 -16.72 19.93 31.75
C THR A 578 -15.42 19.17 31.98
N ILE A 579 -14.65 18.91 30.93
CA ILE A 579 -13.39 18.17 31.06
C ILE A 579 -12.33 18.77 30.13
N ASN A 580 -11.11 18.87 30.64
CA ASN A 580 -9.93 19.12 29.82
C ASN A 580 -9.43 17.77 29.32
N ILE A 581 -9.58 17.50 28.02
CA ILE A 581 -9.29 16.18 27.43
C ILE A 581 -7.80 15.84 27.55
N THR A 582 -6.92 16.84 27.41
CA THR A 582 -5.46 16.69 27.45
C THR A 582 -4.96 16.11 28.78
N ASN A 583 -5.48 16.61 29.90
CA ASN A 583 -5.02 16.18 31.24
C ASN A 583 -6.09 15.40 32.04
N GLY A 584 -7.31 15.26 31.52
CA GLY A 584 -8.43 14.57 32.16
C GLY A 584 -9.01 15.30 33.37
N ILE A 585 -8.72 16.59 33.58
CA ILE A 585 -9.27 17.35 34.71
C ILE A 585 -10.74 17.68 34.46
N GLU A 586 -11.59 17.26 35.40
CA GLU A 586 -13.02 17.54 35.39
C GLU A 586 -13.37 18.78 36.21
N GLU A 587 -14.26 19.60 35.68
CA GLU A 587 -14.78 20.79 36.35
C GLU A 587 -16.31 20.82 36.37
N LYS A 588 -16.86 21.65 37.27
CA LYS A 588 -18.31 21.84 37.46
C LYS A 588 -18.67 23.25 37.06
N SER A 589 -19.01 23.42 35.79
CA SER A 589 -19.27 24.74 35.20
C SER A 589 -20.75 25.11 35.28
N ALA A 590 -21.03 26.39 35.53
CA ALA A 590 -22.40 26.89 35.40
C ALA A 590 -22.83 26.82 33.93
N LYS A 591 -24.09 26.44 33.65
CA LYS A 591 -24.60 26.32 32.27
C LYS A 591 -24.48 27.60 31.44
N SER A 592 -24.30 28.77 32.08
CA SER A 592 -24.10 30.07 31.45
C SER A 592 -22.65 30.41 31.08
N GLU A 593 -21.68 29.61 31.52
CA GLU A 593 -20.26 29.79 31.17
C GLU A 593 -20.02 29.46 29.69
N LYS A 594 -18.78 29.62 29.22
CA LYS A 594 -18.41 29.33 27.84
C LYS A 594 -17.24 28.37 27.79
N HIS A 595 -17.42 27.26 27.10
CA HIS A 595 -16.43 26.20 26.92
C HIS A 595 -16.49 25.70 25.47
N LEU A 596 -15.49 24.89 25.08
CA LEU A 596 -15.44 24.27 23.76
C LEU A 596 -16.53 23.21 23.61
N ILE A 597 -16.99 23.03 22.37
CA ILE A 597 -18.00 22.03 22.01
C ILE A 597 -17.33 20.96 21.17
N ARG A 598 -17.62 19.70 21.50
CA ARG A 598 -17.39 18.55 20.63
C ARG A 598 -18.72 17.82 20.50
N CYS A 599 -19.04 17.34 19.31
CA CYS A 599 -20.22 16.53 19.07
C CYS A 599 -19.80 15.09 18.77
N VAL A 600 -20.57 14.13 19.24
CA VAL A 600 -20.43 12.69 18.99
C VAL A 600 -21.75 12.15 18.44
N ARG A 601 -21.79 10.95 17.89
CA ARG A 601 -23.04 10.32 17.42
C ARG A 601 -23.38 9.17 18.36
N ASP A 602 -24.62 9.11 18.84
CA ASP A 602 -25.07 8.13 19.83
C ASP A 602 -25.25 6.74 19.16
N GLY A 603 -24.58 5.70 19.67
CA GLY A 603 -24.73 4.32 19.18
C GLY A 603 -23.52 3.71 18.45
N ILE A 604 -22.31 4.25 18.67
CA ILE A 604 -21.04 3.72 18.16
C ILE A 604 -20.15 3.33 19.33
#